data_AF-A0A2G5W5E5-F1
#
_entry.id   AF-A0A2G5W5E5-F1
#
_cell.length_a   1.000
_cell.length_b   1.000
_cell.length_c   1.000
_cell.angle_alpha   90.00
_cell.angle_beta   90.00
_cell.angle_gamma   90.00
#
_symmetry.space_group_name_H-M   'P 1'
#
loop_
_entity.id
_entity.type
_entity.pdbx_description
1 polymer ?
#
loop_
_entity_poly.entity_id
_entity_poly.type
_entity_poly.pdbx_seq_one_letter_code
_entity_poly.pdbx_strand_id
1 'polypeptide(L)'
;MSMNNVVNEMAGILTGTSNEIAEKKISFPVFGTIDSKLDLLIDGFGVSIPSTDYHKLKGLSFAPNDRVLCIPIEDGHTFTLVGLVE
;
A
#
# COMPACT_ATOMS: atom_id res chain seq x y z
N MET A 1 27.83 -20.47 -20.80
CA MET A 1 26.78 -19.89 -19.92
C MET A 1 25.60 -19.53 -20.79
N SER A 2 24.43 -20.14 -20.53
CA SER A 2 23.22 -19.93 -21.34
C SER A 2 22.57 -18.59 -20.96
N MET A 3 22.17 -17.80 -21.96
CA MET A 3 21.46 -16.53 -21.83
C MET A 3 20.22 -16.63 -20.90
N ASN A 4 19.59 -17.82 -20.84
CA ASN A 4 18.43 -18.07 -20.00
C ASN A 4 18.74 -18.07 -18.49
N ASN A 5 19.95 -18.45 -18.08
CA ASN A 5 20.32 -18.40 -16.66
C ASN A 5 20.49 -16.96 -16.16
N VAL A 6 21.06 -16.09 -17.01
CA VAL A 6 21.28 -14.68 -16.69
C VAL A 6 19.96 -13.92 -16.54
N VAL A 7 18.96 -14.23 -17.39
CA VAL A 7 17.61 -13.64 -17.31
C VAL A 7 16.89 -14.08 -16.03
N ASN A 8 16.98 -15.36 -15.65
CA ASN A 8 16.37 -15.87 -14.43
C ASN A 8 17.03 -15.30 -13.16
N GLU A 9 18.35 -15.14 -13.16
CA GLU A 9 19.07 -14.52 -12.04
C GLU A 9 18.73 -13.03 -11.90
N MET A 10 18.66 -12.27 -13.01
CA MET A 10 18.21 -10.87 -12.96
C MET A 10 16.76 -10.73 -12.52
N ALA A 11 15.86 -11.60 -12.99
CA ALA A 11 14.47 -11.61 -12.54
C ALA A 11 14.38 -11.92 -11.03
N GLY A 12 15.19 -12.87 -10.53
CA GLY A 12 15.28 -13.19 -9.11
C GLY A 12 15.78 -12.01 -8.26
N ILE A 13 16.80 -11.29 -8.73
CA ILE A 13 17.34 -10.10 -8.05
C ILE A 13 16.30 -8.97 -8.04
N LEU A 14 15.67 -8.68 -9.18
CA LEU A 14 14.64 -7.64 -9.28
C LEU A 14 13.43 -7.96 -8.40
N THR A 15 13.01 -9.23 -8.37
CA THR A 15 11.91 -9.69 -7.51
C THR A 15 12.31 -9.61 -6.02
N GLY A 16 13.54 -10.02 -5.68
CA GLY A 16 14.07 -9.93 -4.33
C GLY A 16 14.15 -8.49 -3.83
N THR A 17 14.70 -7.58 -4.63
CA THR A 17 14.78 -6.14 -4.31
C THR A 17 13.41 -5.49 -4.28
N SER A 18 12.47 -5.89 -5.15
CA SER A 18 11.10 -5.38 -5.12
C SER A 18 10.36 -5.84 -3.86
N ASN A 19 10.55 -7.09 -3.45
CA ASN A 19 10.01 -7.60 -2.19
C ASN A 19 10.67 -6.92 -0.99
N GLU A 20 11.97 -6.71 -1.00
CA GLU A 20 12.70 -6.03 0.08
C GLU A 20 12.32 -4.54 0.20
N ILE A 21 11.99 -3.87 -0.92
CA ILE A 21 11.47 -2.51 -0.94
C ILE A 21 9.98 -2.47 -0.56
N ALA A 22 9.18 -3.47 -0.94
CA ALA A 22 7.80 -3.61 -0.47
C ALA A 22 7.74 -3.92 1.04
N GLU A 23 8.69 -4.70 1.55
CA GLU A 23 8.86 -5.04 2.97
C GLU A 23 9.50 -3.91 3.78
N LYS A 24 10.09 -2.88 3.14
CA LYS A 24 10.45 -1.64 3.84
C LYS A 24 9.17 -0.97 4.28
N LYS A 25 8.78 -1.28 5.52
CA LYS A 25 7.71 -0.65 6.30
C LYS A 25 7.63 0.82 5.94
N ILE A 26 6.60 1.19 5.18
CA ILE A 26 6.28 2.61 5.01
C ILE A 26 6.12 3.12 6.44
N SER A 27 7.02 4.01 6.85
CA SER A 27 6.99 4.59 8.20
C SER A 27 6.46 6.02 8.16
N PHE A 28 6.06 6.47 6.97
CA PHE A 28 5.63 7.82 6.68
C PHE A 28 4.13 7.83 6.39
N PRO A 29 3.42 8.88 6.80
CA PRO A 29 2.06 9.11 6.35
C PRO A 29 2.01 9.15 4.82
N VAL A 30 1.04 8.48 4.24
CA VAL A 30 0.81 8.39 2.80
C VAL A 30 -0.61 8.80 2.47
N PHE A 31 -0.82 9.22 1.23
CA PHE A 31 -2.16 9.52 0.73
C PHE A 31 -2.74 8.30 0.03
N GLY A 32 -4.06 8.19 0.08
CA GLY A 32 -4.78 7.15 -0.62
C GLY A 32 -6.17 7.60 -1.05
N THR A 33 -6.82 6.75 -1.83
CA THR A 33 -8.19 6.95 -2.30
C THR A 33 -9.03 5.76 -1.90
N ILE A 34 -10.24 6.02 -1.44
CA ILE A 34 -11.23 4.97 -1.19
C ILE A 34 -11.88 4.58 -2.51
N ASP A 35 -11.82 3.32 -2.88
CA ASP A 35 -12.42 2.85 -4.12
C ASP A 35 -13.95 2.60 -3.98
N SER A 36 -14.58 2.06 -5.02
CA SER A 36 -16.02 1.78 -5.02
C SER A 36 -16.46 0.67 -4.05
N LYS A 37 -15.54 -0.16 -3.57
CA LYS A 37 -15.76 -1.22 -2.59
C LYS A 37 -15.38 -0.81 -1.16
N LEU A 38 -14.94 0.44 -1.00
CA LEU A 38 -14.32 0.95 0.22
C LEU A 38 -12.95 0.32 0.51
N ASP A 39 -12.27 -0.22 -0.50
CA ASP A 39 -10.88 -0.63 -0.34
C ASP A 39 -9.97 0.60 -0.48
N LEU A 40 -8.88 0.61 0.27
CA LEU A 40 -7.91 1.70 0.27
C LEU A 40 -6.87 1.51 -0.83
N LEU A 41 -6.83 2.43 -1.78
CA LEU A 41 -5.81 2.50 -2.81
C LEU A 41 -4.75 3.54 -2.40
N ILE A 42 -3.58 3.10 -1.95
CA ILE A 42 -2.49 3.99 -1.57
C ILE A 42 -1.77 4.52 -2.82
N ASP A 43 -1.48 5.82 -2.83
CA ASP A 43 -0.73 6.43 -3.92
C ASP A 43 0.67 5.82 -4.05
N GLY A 44 1.02 5.40 -5.27
CA GLY A 44 2.30 4.77 -5.54
C GLY A 44 2.36 3.28 -5.18
N PHE A 45 1.29 2.70 -4.64
CA PHE A 45 1.15 1.26 -4.42
C PHE A 45 0.20 0.65 -5.44
N GLY A 46 0.59 -0.49 -6.02
CA GLY A 46 -0.19 -1.16 -7.07
C GLY A 46 -1.32 -2.06 -6.56
N VAL A 47 -1.50 -2.17 -5.24
CA VAL A 47 -2.42 -3.13 -4.61
C VAL A 47 -3.40 -2.38 -3.71
N SER A 48 -4.69 -2.68 -3.87
CA SER A 48 -5.75 -2.20 -2.99
C SER A 48 -5.70 -2.94 -1.65
N ILE A 49 -5.85 -2.20 -0.55
CA ILE A 49 -5.93 -2.74 0.80
C ILE A 49 -7.41 -2.92 1.16
N PRO A 50 -7.85 -4.15 1.44
CA PRO A 50 -9.25 -4.42 1.78
C PRO A 50 -9.73 -3.58 2.96
N SER A 51 -11.02 -3.25 2.99
CA SER A 51 -11.64 -2.57 4.14
C SER A 51 -11.53 -3.29 5.49
N THR A 52 -11.19 -4.58 5.49
CA THR A 52 -10.89 -5.38 6.69
C THR A 52 -9.50 -5.14 7.25
N ASP A 53 -8.58 -4.64 6.43
CA ASP A 53 -7.14 -4.61 6.69
C ASP A 53 -6.64 -3.19 7.00
N TYR A 54 -7.56 -2.23 7.13
CA TYR A 54 -7.26 -0.88 7.61
C TYR A 54 -8.24 -0.44 8.71
N HIS A 55 -7.79 0.48 9.54
CA HIS A 55 -8.57 1.07 10.62
C HIS A 55 -8.97 2.51 10.31
N LYS A 56 -10.07 2.96 10.89
CA LYS A 56 -10.59 4.32 10.72
C LYS A 56 -10.58 5.03 12.06
N LEU A 57 -10.16 6.29 12.08
CA LEU A 57 -10.29 7.11 13.28
C LEU A 57 -11.78 7.30 13.61
N LYS A 58 -12.13 7.13 14.90
CA LYS A 58 -13.52 7.13 15.36
C LYS A 58 -14.18 8.47 15.03
N GLY A 59 -15.34 8.41 14.39
CA GLY A 59 -16.11 9.61 13.98
C GLY A 59 -15.89 10.05 12.54
N LEU A 60 -14.97 9.42 11.80
CA LEU A 60 -14.81 9.64 10.36
C LEU A 60 -15.67 8.66 9.56
N SER A 61 -16.44 9.20 8.62
CA SER A 61 -17.12 8.45 7.56
C SER A 61 -16.41 8.70 6.24
N PHE A 62 -16.25 7.66 5.44
CA PHE A 62 -15.66 7.76 4.11
C PHE A 62 -16.66 7.24 3.06
N ALA A 63 -16.63 7.86 1.90
CA ALA A 63 -17.37 7.51 0.70
C ALA A 63 -16.41 7.09 -0.42
N PRO A 64 -16.90 6.38 -1.45
CA PRO A 64 -16.12 6.13 -2.66
C PRO A 64 -15.58 7.43 -3.27
N ASN A 65 -14.33 7.37 -3.72
CA ASN A 65 -13.50 8.45 -4.25
C ASN A 65 -13.01 9.48 -3.22
N ASP A 66 -13.25 9.27 -1.92
CA ASP A 66 -12.66 10.12 -0.90
C ASP A 66 -11.15 9.98 -0.89
N ARG A 67 -10.47 11.13 -0.86
CA ARG A 67 -9.03 11.21 -0.66
C ARG A 67 -8.75 11.21 0.83
N VAL A 68 -7.84 10.36 1.27
CA VAL A 68 -7.57 10.11 2.70
C VAL A 68 -6.09 10.20 3.02
N LEU A 69 -5.81 10.67 4.23
CA LEU A 69 -4.48 10.54 4.83
C LEU A 69 -4.42 9.24 5.62
N CYS A 70 -3.42 8.42 5.32
CA CYS A 70 -3.22 7.09 5.88
C CYS A 70 -1.89 7.04 6.62
N ILE A 71 -1.92 6.54 7.85
CA ILE A 71 -0.72 6.29 8.64
C ILE A 71 -0.50 4.78 8.68
N PRO A 72 0.62 4.27 8.13
CA PRO A 72 0.98 2.86 8.28
C PRO A 72 1.23 2.52 9.75
N ILE A 73 0.74 1.37 10.19
CA ILE A 73 1.00 0.79 11.51
C ILE A 73 2.29 -0.04 11.42
N GLU A 74 2.90 -0.39 12.56
CA GLU A 74 4.22 -1.04 12.68
C GLU A 74 4.44 -2.31 11.83
N ASP A 75 3.39 -2.95 11.32
CA ASP A 75 3.50 -4.11 10.42
C ASP A 75 3.78 -3.74 8.96
N GLY A 76 3.65 -2.45 8.58
CA GLY A 76 3.85 -1.95 7.23
C GLY A 76 2.73 -2.32 6.24
N HIS A 77 1.71 -3.05 6.68
CA HIS A 77 0.64 -3.60 5.84
C HIS A 77 -0.76 -3.16 6.29
N THR A 78 -0.91 -2.76 7.54
CA THR A 78 -2.13 -2.18 8.09
C THR A 78 -2.00 -0.67 8.17
N PHE A 79 -3.08 0.03 7.81
CA PHE A 79 -3.11 1.49 7.78
C PHE A 79 -4.22 2.01 8.68
N THR A 80 -4.01 3.18 9.28
CA THR A 80 -5.05 3.94 9.95
C THR A 80 -5.39 5.18 9.12
N LEU A 81 -6.65 5.31 8.73
CA LEU A 81 -7.18 6.49 8.05
C LEU A 81 -7.47 7.56 9.10
N VAL A 82 -6.75 8.68 9.01
CA VAL A 82 -6.76 9.74 10.03
C VAL A 82 -7.51 11.00 9.61
N GLY A 83 -7.83 11.16 8.32
CA GLY A 83 -8.57 12.32 7.83
C GLY A 83 -8.88 12.26 6.34
N LEU A 84 -9.81 13.13 5.93
CA LEU A 84 -10.08 13.47 4.53
C LEU A 84 -9.09 14.55 4.07
N VAL A 85 -8.73 14.51 2.79
CA VAL A 85 -7.89 15.52 2.15
C VAL A 85 -8.75 16.27 1.12
N GLU A 86 -8.79 17.59 1.25
CA GLU A 86 -9.44 18.50 0.28
C GLU A 86 -8.54 18.84 -0.90
#